data_AF-A0A4Q2YPK0-F1
#
_entry.id   AF-A0A4Q2YPK0-F1
#
_cell.length_a   1.000
_cell.length_b   1.000
_cell.length_c   1.000
_cell.angle_alpha   90.00
_cell.angle_beta   90.00
_cell.angle_gamma   90.00
#
_symmetry.space_group_name_H-M   'P 1'
#
loop_
_entity.id
_entity.type
_entity.pdbx_description
1 polymer ?
#
loop_
_entity_poly.entity_id
_entity_poly.type
_entity_poly.pdbx_seq_one_letter_code
_entity_poly.pdbx_strand_id
1 'polypeptide(L)'
;MAAASSDRNLRLLVMAKAGTDTFQTDVEGKWQKADPESLSKFSAVAATFAIHLHKDPTLKDVPLGIIDTSFGGTAIEAWTPKGTLPDIPQDQISQSMFNIAPGNLFNKMIAPLTAYRIKGAAWYQGEANAGRPTFYTPLLKNLIVQWRKQWNQPELPFFVVQLPAFEGKRDGLDFGWQREAQERACRESTRAWSVVTYDTTKGDDLHPVEKEEIGRRIALLAAKEVYGRSVVAHGPVMKTTAVQGDRMAVTFDGPLKVRGDKLLGFSLAGEDGEYRFAEATLDSNKVILRAEGISQPKTVRFAWGGQPDANLVNAAGLPAAAFRTDKQGPKTLAFQPLPT
;
A
#
# COMPACT_ATOMS: atom_id res chain seq x y z
N MET A 1 -13.78 10.15 14.66
CA MET A 1 -12.63 10.85 15.27
C MET A 1 -12.44 10.28 16.65
N ALA A 2 -11.37 9.50 16.85
CA ALA A 2 -10.99 8.97 18.16
C ALA A 2 -10.79 10.12 19.16
N ALA A 3 -11.10 9.85 20.43
CA ALA A 3 -11.01 10.77 21.56
C ALA A 3 -9.83 11.75 21.42
N ALA A 4 -10.12 13.04 21.59
CA ALA A 4 -9.16 14.13 21.62
C ALA A 4 -7.86 13.68 22.30
N SER A 5 -6.83 13.40 21.48
CA SER A 5 -5.55 12.95 21.99
C SER A 5 -4.95 14.09 22.80
N SER A 6 -4.97 13.96 24.13
CA SER A 6 -4.25 14.83 25.06
C SER A 6 -2.76 14.48 25.14
N ASP A 7 -2.26 13.72 24.18
CA ASP A 7 -0.87 13.28 24.10
C ASP A 7 0.07 14.47 23.93
N ARG A 8 0.69 14.86 25.04
CA ARG A 8 1.60 15.99 25.11
C ARG A 8 2.90 15.77 24.36
N ASN A 9 3.19 14.54 23.95
CA ASN A 9 4.42 14.14 23.26
C ASN A 9 4.27 14.06 21.74
N LEU A 10 3.05 14.17 21.20
CA LEU A 10 2.81 14.20 19.76
C LEU A 10 2.91 15.64 19.19
N ARG A 11 3.68 15.79 18.12
CA ARG A 11 3.84 17.04 17.35
C ARG A 11 3.54 16.80 15.88
N LEU A 12 2.88 17.78 15.26
CA LEU A 12 2.44 17.73 13.87
C LEU A 12 3.11 18.86 13.09
N LEU A 13 3.57 18.57 11.88
CA LEU A 13 4.06 19.54 10.92
C LEU A 13 3.37 19.29 9.59
N VAL A 14 2.73 20.31 9.02
CA VAL A 14 2.19 20.25 7.65
C VAL A 14 3.06 21.12 6.78
N MET A 15 3.57 20.55 5.68
CA MET A 15 4.30 21.31 4.68
C MET A 15 3.35 22.10 3.77
N ALA A 16 3.70 23.34 3.46
CA ALA A 16 3.02 24.11 2.42
C ALA A 16 3.06 23.36 1.08
N LYS A 17 1.90 23.26 0.43
CA LYS A 17 1.75 22.56 -0.86
C LYS A 17 2.24 23.45 -1.98
N ALA A 18 3.43 23.17 -2.50
CA ALA A 18 4.03 23.90 -3.61
C ALA A 18 5.04 23.01 -4.35
N GLY A 19 5.32 23.35 -5.60
CA GLY A 19 6.39 22.74 -6.39
C GLY A 19 7.36 23.80 -6.90
N THR A 20 8.64 23.44 -7.05
CA THR A 20 9.64 24.32 -7.67
C THR A 20 10.73 23.53 -8.39
N ASP A 21 11.30 24.12 -9.43
CA ASP A 21 12.36 23.49 -10.21
C ASP A 21 13.72 23.42 -9.49
N THR A 22 13.89 24.16 -8.40
CA THR A 22 15.15 24.30 -7.67
C THR A 22 15.08 23.70 -6.27
N PHE A 23 16.15 23.05 -5.84
CA PHE A 23 16.25 22.48 -4.49
C PHE A 23 16.05 23.56 -3.42
N GLN A 24 15.14 23.33 -2.48
CA GLN A 24 14.89 24.24 -1.36
C GLN A 24 15.45 23.67 -0.06
N THR A 25 15.83 24.56 0.86
CA THR A 25 16.36 24.21 2.18
C THR A 25 15.46 24.67 3.32
N ASP A 26 14.57 25.64 3.07
CA ASP A 26 13.67 26.20 4.08
C ASP A 26 12.41 25.34 4.27
N VAL A 27 12.14 24.99 5.52
CA VAL A 27 10.94 24.25 5.92
C VAL A 27 9.78 25.22 6.07
N GLU A 28 8.88 25.23 5.08
CA GLU A 28 7.65 26.04 5.09
C GLU A 28 6.51 25.33 5.81
N GLY A 29 6.63 25.24 7.13
CA GLY A 29 5.60 24.72 8.02
C GLY A 29 5.91 25.11 9.46
N LYS A 30 4.94 24.94 10.36
CA LYS A 30 5.13 25.18 11.80
C LYS A 30 4.77 23.92 12.58
N TRP A 31 5.66 23.51 13.49
CA TRP A 31 5.36 22.45 14.44
C TRP A 31 4.25 22.88 15.40
N GLN A 32 3.25 22.04 15.56
CA GLN A 32 2.10 22.26 16.43
C GLN A 32 1.93 21.07 17.38
N LYS A 33 1.30 21.30 18.52
CA LYS A 33 0.86 20.21 19.41
C LYS A 33 -0.28 19.47 18.72
N ALA A 34 -0.39 18.16 18.93
CA ALA A 34 -1.60 17.44 18.55
C ALA A 34 -2.72 17.75 19.55
N ASP A 35 -3.74 18.45 19.09
CA ASP A 35 -4.95 18.81 19.80
C ASP A 35 -6.15 18.68 18.83
N PRO A 36 -7.40 18.80 19.28
CA PRO A 36 -8.56 18.64 18.39
C PRO A 36 -8.55 19.56 17.16
N GLU A 37 -8.04 20.78 17.28
CA GLU A 37 -8.02 21.73 16.17
C GLU A 37 -6.99 21.32 15.11
N SER A 38 -5.74 21.11 15.51
CA SER A 38 -4.64 20.71 14.62
C SER A 38 -4.92 19.34 13.98
N LEU A 39 -5.44 18.37 14.73
CA LEU A 39 -5.79 17.05 14.21
C LEU A 39 -6.90 17.11 13.15
N SER A 40 -7.87 18.02 13.28
CA SER A 40 -8.94 18.19 12.29
C SER A 40 -8.45 18.69 10.93
N LYS A 41 -7.27 19.32 10.88
CA LYS A 41 -6.63 19.89 9.69
C LYS A 41 -5.47 19.04 9.17
N PHE A 42 -5.22 17.88 9.79
CA PHE A 42 -4.10 17.00 9.50
C PHE A 42 -4.55 15.73 8.75
N SER A 43 -3.62 15.05 8.08
CA SER A 43 -3.90 13.73 7.49
C SER A 43 -4.43 12.76 8.55
N ALA A 44 -5.65 12.28 8.37
CA ALA A 44 -6.28 11.34 9.30
C ALA A 44 -5.53 10.00 9.37
N VAL A 45 -4.94 9.53 8.27
CA VAL A 45 -4.10 8.31 8.27
C VAL A 45 -2.84 8.53 9.10
N ALA A 46 -2.16 9.66 8.90
CA ALA A 46 -0.93 9.99 9.63
C ALA A 46 -1.19 10.24 11.13
N ALA A 47 -2.29 10.93 11.45
CA ALA A 47 -2.72 11.15 12.82
C ALA A 47 -3.05 9.83 13.54
N THR A 48 -3.84 8.96 12.92
CA THR A 48 -4.22 7.68 13.51
C THR A 48 -3.03 6.74 13.64
N PHE A 49 -2.11 6.72 12.67
CA PHE A 49 -0.81 6.05 12.80
C PHE A 49 -0.07 6.48 14.06
N ALA A 50 0.08 7.80 14.26
CA ALA A 50 0.81 8.34 15.39
C ALA A 50 0.16 7.97 16.73
N ILE A 51 -1.17 8.14 16.81
CA ILE A 51 -1.96 7.79 17.99
C ILE A 51 -1.84 6.29 18.29
N HIS A 52 -1.90 5.42 17.28
CA HIS A 52 -1.77 3.98 17.49
C HIS A 52 -0.36 3.57 17.89
N LEU A 53 0.68 4.21 17.33
CA LEU A 53 2.06 3.93 17.72
C LEU A 53 2.34 4.35 19.16
N HIS A 54 1.82 5.50 19.60
CA HIS A 54 1.96 6.01 20.97
C HIS A 54 1.12 5.27 22.02
N LYS A 55 0.19 4.40 21.61
CA LYS A 55 -0.44 3.46 22.54
C LYS A 55 0.54 2.41 23.06
N ASP A 56 1.70 2.21 22.42
CA ASP A 56 2.78 1.38 22.97
C ASP A 56 3.29 2.02 24.27
N PRO A 57 3.14 1.36 25.44
CA PRO A 57 3.56 1.90 26.73
C PRO A 57 5.05 2.25 26.81
N THR A 58 5.87 1.67 25.93
CA THR A 58 7.31 1.95 25.86
C THR A 58 7.66 3.18 25.01
N LEU A 59 6.71 3.66 24.19
CA LEU A 59 6.87 4.84 23.34
C LEU A 59 6.09 6.05 23.85
N LYS A 60 5.13 5.86 24.78
CA LYS A 60 4.25 6.92 25.31
C LYS A 60 4.98 8.18 25.81
N ASP A 61 6.20 8.02 26.32
CA ASP A 61 7.02 9.11 26.89
C ASP A 61 8.08 9.65 25.90
N VAL A 62 8.17 9.07 24.70
CA VAL A 62 9.07 9.52 23.64
C VAL A 62 8.36 10.59 22.80
N PRO A 63 8.94 11.78 22.61
CA PRO A 63 8.38 12.75 21.68
C PRO A 63 8.31 12.21 20.25
N LEU A 64 7.13 12.24 19.64
CA LEU A 64 6.90 11.82 18.26
C LEU A 64 6.48 13.02 17.42
N GLY A 65 7.25 13.26 16.35
CA GLY A 65 6.92 14.24 15.31
C GLY A 65 6.42 13.53 14.06
N ILE A 66 5.28 13.97 13.52
CA ILE A 66 4.75 13.49 12.24
C ILE A 66 4.71 14.66 11.26
N ILE A 67 5.26 14.45 10.08
CA ILE A 67 5.34 15.44 9.01
C ILE A 67 4.41 15.00 7.88
N ASP A 68 3.42 15.82 7.57
CA ASP A 68 2.50 15.63 6.46
C ASP A 68 2.97 16.46 5.26
N THR A 69 3.37 15.75 4.21
CA THR A 69 3.75 16.32 2.92
C THR A 69 2.78 15.91 1.82
N SER A 70 1.56 15.51 2.14
CA SER A 70 0.62 15.00 1.12
C SER A 70 0.15 16.10 0.15
N PHE A 71 0.03 15.75 -1.14
CA PHE A 71 -0.56 16.61 -2.17
C PHE A 71 -1.36 15.74 -3.16
N GLY A 72 -2.69 15.88 -3.15
CA GLY A 72 -3.59 15.12 -4.01
C GLY A 72 -3.37 15.37 -5.50
N GLY A 73 -3.63 14.33 -6.31
CA GLY A 73 -3.53 14.40 -7.78
C GLY A 73 -2.11 14.31 -8.33
N THR A 74 -1.12 13.99 -7.50
CA THR A 74 0.29 14.01 -7.90
C THR A 74 0.79 12.62 -8.25
N ALA A 75 1.67 12.55 -9.25
CA ALA A 75 2.34 11.34 -9.70
C ALA A 75 3.70 11.18 -9.01
N ILE A 76 4.19 9.94 -8.85
CA ILE A 76 5.43 9.62 -8.12
C ILE A 76 6.68 10.34 -8.68
N GLU A 77 6.63 10.71 -9.96
CA GLU A 77 7.68 11.41 -10.67
C GLU A 77 7.94 12.81 -10.08
N ALA A 78 6.90 13.50 -9.59
CA ALA A 78 7.04 14.80 -8.93
C ALA A 78 7.76 14.72 -7.57
N TRP A 79 7.73 13.54 -6.93
CA TRP A 79 8.30 13.27 -5.59
C TRP A 79 9.69 12.63 -5.63
N THR A 80 10.18 12.29 -6.81
CA THR A 80 11.51 11.71 -7.01
C THR A 80 12.50 12.82 -7.37
N PRO A 81 13.73 12.86 -6.83
CA PRO A 81 14.67 13.93 -7.13
C PRO A 81 14.86 14.15 -8.63
N LYS A 82 14.89 15.42 -9.04
CA LYS A 82 14.96 15.81 -10.45
C LYS A 82 16.16 15.17 -11.14
N GLY A 83 15.95 14.63 -12.34
CA GLY A 83 17.00 13.97 -13.12
C GLY A 83 17.40 12.57 -12.63
N THR A 84 16.68 11.98 -11.68
CA THR A 84 17.00 10.65 -11.12
C THR A 84 15.96 9.58 -11.43
N LEU A 85 14.97 9.86 -12.28
CA LEU A 85 14.02 8.85 -12.71
C LEU A 85 14.75 7.68 -13.37
N PRO A 86 14.27 6.43 -13.20
CA PRO A 86 14.78 5.29 -13.97
C PRO A 86 14.52 5.51 -15.47
N ASP A 87 15.22 4.75 -16.32
CA ASP A 87 14.99 4.77 -17.77
C ASP A 87 13.58 4.28 -18.09
N ILE A 88 12.70 5.23 -18.39
CA ILE A 88 11.30 5.01 -18.76
C ILE A 88 10.99 5.80 -20.03
N PRO A 89 10.20 5.24 -20.97
CA PRO A 89 9.80 5.98 -22.16
C PRO A 89 9.08 7.28 -21.79
N GLN A 90 9.37 8.36 -22.52
CA GLN A 90 8.86 9.70 -22.20
C GLN A 90 7.33 9.77 -22.18
N ASP A 91 6.67 8.99 -23.05
CA ASP A 91 5.22 8.87 -23.13
C ASP A 91 4.62 8.05 -21.97
N GLN A 92 5.45 7.42 -21.15
CA GLN A 92 5.08 6.63 -19.97
C GLN A 92 5.32 7.36 -18.65
N ILE A 93 5.89 8.56 -18.68
CA ILE A 93 5.97 9.45 -17.51
C ILE A 93 4.56 9.97 -17.21
N SER A 94 4.07 9.68 -16.00
CA SER A 94 2.79 10.24 -15.55
C SER A 94 2.92 11.73 -15.27
N GLN A 95 1.90 12.48 -15.67
CA GLN A 95 1.80 13.91 -15.34
C GLN A 95 0.96 14.07 -14.08
N SER A 96 1.49 14.81 -13.12
CA SER A 96 0.70 15.27 -11.97
C SER A 96 -0.35 16.27 -12.42
N MET A 97 -1.45 16.36 -11.67
CA MET A 97 -2.37 17.49 -11.78
C MET A 97 -1.63 18.82 -11.62
N PHE A 98 -2.25 19.91 -12.07
CA PHE A 98 -1.68 21.26 -12.02
C PHE A 98 -0.34 21.42 -12.77
N ASN A 99 -0.05 20.52 -13.71
CA ASN A 99 1.18 20.50 -14.52
C ASN A 99 2.47 20.48 -13.67
N ILE A 100 2.44 19.85 -12.50
CA ILE A 100 3.61 19.76 -11.63
C ILE A 100 4.64 18.82 -12.26
N ALA A 101 5.78 19.38 -12.65
CA ALA A 101 6.84 18.64 -13.34
C ALA A 101 7.56 17.64 -12.41
N PRO A 102 8.20 16.60 -12.99
CA PRO A 102 9.02 15.66 -12.23
C PRO A 102 10.07 16.35 -11.33
N GLY A 103 10.16 15.90 -10.09
CA GLY A 103 11.05 16.44 -9.05
C GLY A 103 10.61 17.75 -8.41
N ASN A 104 9.57 18.43 -8.89
CA ASN A 104 9.24 19.75 -8.35
C ASN A 104 8.68 19.70 -6.91
N LEU A 105 7.95 18.64 -6.55
CA LEU A 105 7.48 18.45 -5.17
C LEU A 105 8.59 17.92 -4.27
N PHE A 106 9.48 17.08 -4.79
CA PHE A 106 10.68 16.70 -4.06
C PHE A 106 11.45 17.95 -3.64
N ASN A 107 11.79 18.80 -4.60
CA ASN A 107 12.58 20.02 -4.37
C ASN A 107 11.96 20.99 -3.36
N LYS A 108 10.63 21.14 -3.36
CA LYS A 108 9.95 22.12 -2.50
C LYS A 108 9.50 21.55 -1.15
N MET A 109 8.99 20.32 -1.13
CA MET A 109 8.30 19.75 0.04
C MET A 109 9.13 18.70 0.79
N ILE A 110 10.07 18.02 0.12
CA ILE A 110 10.83 16.90 0.70
C ILE A 110 12.28 17.30 0.99
N ALA A 111 12.95 17.95 0.04
CA ALA A 111 14.33 18.39 0.14
C ALA A 111 14.63 19.21 1.42
N PRO A 112 13.80 20.19 1.83
CA PRO A 112 14.03 20.90 3.09
C PRO A 112 14.03 20.00 4.33
N LEU A 113 13.27 18.89 4.27
CA LEU A 113 13.12 17.96 5.39
C LEU A 113 14.35 17.05 5.57
N THR A 114 15.28 17.03 4.62
CA THR A 114 16.55 16.28 4.73
C THR A 114 17.44 16.78 5.87
N ALA A 115 17.19 17.99 6.37
CA ALA A 115 17.82 18.52 7.58
C ALA A 115 17.32 17.84 8.88
N TYR A 116 16.13 17.20 8.85
CA TYR A 116 15.63 16.42 9.98
C TYR A 116 16.18 15.00 9.96
N ARG A 117 16.46 14.45 11.15
CA ARG A 117 16.57 13.01 11.32
C ARG A 117 15.16 12.41 11.36
N ILE A 118 14.82 11.59 10.38
CA ILE A 118 13.56 10.84 10.35
C ILE A 118 13.77 9.38 10.72
N LYS A 119 12.72 8.71 11.19
CA LYS A 119 12.72 7.29 11.56
C LYS A 119 12.09 6.37 10.51
N GLY A 120 11.46 6.94 9.49
CA GLY A 120 10.82 6.22 8.39
C GLY A 120 9.90 7.14 7.59
N ALA A 121 9.37 6.61 6.49
CA ALA A 121 8.41 7.29 5.64
C ALA A 121 7.19 6.37 5.41
N ALA A 122 5.98 6.92 5.54
CA ALA A 122 4.76 6.29 5.06
C ALA A 122 4.43 6.87 3.68
N TRP A 123 4.45 6.03 2.65
CA TRP A 123 4.19 6.43 1.26
C TRP A 123 2.80 5.95 0.85
N TYR A 124 1.85 6.86 0.71
CA TYR A 124 0.50 6.56 0.26
C TYR A 124 0.18 7.35 -1.01
N GLN A 125 0.45 6.73 -2.15
CA GLN A 125 0.23 7.30 -3.48
C GLN A 125 0.19 6.15 -4.50
N GLY A 126 -0.48 6.39 -5.62
CA GLY A 126 -0.37 5.55 -6.83
C GLY A 126 -1.45 5.84 -7.86
N GLU A 127 -2.49 6.58 -7.48
CA GLU A 127 -3.71 6.80 -8.24
C GLU A 127 -3.43 7.49 -9.58
N ALA A 128 -2.53 8.48 -9.59
CA ALA A 128 -2.10 9.18 -10.80
C ALA A 128 -1.15 8.35 -11.69
N ASN A 129 -0.68 7.20 -11.21
CA ASN A 129 0.16 6.27 -11.96
C ASN A 129 -0.56 4.97 -12.33
N ALA A 130 -1.79 4.75 -11.84
CA ALA A 130 -2.50 3.47 -11.97
C ALA A 130 -2.87 3.08 -13.42
N GLY A 131 -2.77 4.01 -14.39
CA GLY A 131 -2.87 3.70 -15.82
C GLY A 131 -1.60 3.08 -16.43
N ARG A 132 -0.48 3.11 -15.70
CA ARG A 132 0.85 2.66 -16.15
C ARG A 132 1.56 1.79 -15.10
N PRO A 133 0.89 0.78 -14.52
CA PRO A 133 1.38 0.04 -13.35
C PRO A 133 2.70 -0.69 -13.61
N THR A 134 2.96 -1.09 -14.86
CA THR A 134 4.23 -1.73 -15.28
C THR A 134 5.47 -0.92 -14.90
N PHE A 135 5.39 0.41 -14.95
CA PHE A 135 6.51 1.30 -14.63
C PHE A 135 6.54 1.72 -13.16
N TYR A 136 5.47 1.44 -12.40
CA TYR A 136 5.39 1.89 -11.02
C TYR A 136 6.38 1.16 -10.09
N THR A 137 6.63 -0.13 -10.31
CA THR A 137 7.64 -0.88 -9.52
C THR A 137 9.03 -0.26 -9.60
N PRO A 138 9.64 -0.04 -10.79
CA PRO A 138 10.95 0.61 -10.86
C PRO A 138 10.93 2.05 -10.35
N LEU A 139 9.84 2.81 -10.59
CA LEU A 139 9.69 4.17 -10.06
C LEU A 139 9.71 4.20 -8.53
N LEU A 140 8.91 3.37 -7.87
CA LEU A 140 8.83 3.33 -6.40
C LEU A 140 10.13 2.83 -5.76
N LYS A 141 10.76 1.79 -6.33
CA LYS A 141 12.08 1.34 -5.89
C LYS A 141 13.11 2.47 -5.99
N ASN A 142 13.11 3.20 -7.10
CA ASN A 142 14.01 4.33 -7.26
C ASN A 142 13.71 5.45 -6.25
N LEU A 143 12.44 5.82 -6.04
CA LEU A 143 12.08 6.82 -5.02
C LEU A 143 12.63 6.45 -3.64
N ILE A 144 12.43 5.20 -3.21
CA ILE A 144 12.94 4.68 -1.92
C ILE A 144 14.46 4.85 -1.85
N VAL A 145 15.19 4.40 -2.88
CA VAL A 145 16.65 4.50 -2.96
C VAL A 145 17.12 5.95 -2.94
N GLN A 146 16.47 6.84 -3.69
CA GLN A 146 16.86 8.23 -3.78
C GLN A 146 16.60 8.95 -2.46
N TRP A 147 15.45 8.76 -1.83
CA TRP A 147 15.18 9.34 -0.50
C TRP A 147 16.19 8.84 0.54
N ARG A 148 16.50 7.54 0.55
CA ARG A 148 17.56 7.00 1.43
C ARG A 148 18.91 7.70 1.25
N LYS A 149 19.30 8.00 0.00
CA LYS A 149 20.52 8.76 -0.30
C LYS A 149 20.45 10.19 0.25
N GLN A 150 19.33 10.87 0.04
CA GLN A 150 19.15 12.27 0.49
C GLN A 150 19.23 12.41 2.02
N TRP A 151 18.75 11.41 2.76
CA TRP A 151 18.89 11.37 4.22
C TRP A 151 20.19 10.73 4.73
N ASN A 152 21.06 10.24 3.84
CA ASN A 152 22.21 9.40 4.18
C ASN A 152 21.85 8.24 5.12
N GLN A 153 20.74 7.57 4.83
CA GLN A 153 20.21 6.45 5.61
C GLN A 153 19.81 5.30 4.67
N PRO A 154 20.74 4.39 4.31
CA PRO A 154 20.48 3.32 3.33
C PRO A 154 19.38 2.34 3.77
N GLU A 155 19.11 2.28 5.07
CA GLU A 155 18.13 1.39 5.70
C GLU A 155 16.93 2.17 6.26
N LEU A 156 16.66 3.38 5.76
CA LEU A 156 15.48 4.16 6.14
C LEU A 156 14.20 3.33 5.89
N PRO A 157 13.37 3.05 6.91
CA PRO A 157 12.11 2.33 6.79
C PRO A 157 11.11 2.99 5.84
N PHE A 158 10.46 2.20 5.00
CA PHE A 158 9.31 2.63 4.19
C PHE A 158 8.08 1.76 4.48
N PHE A 159 6.94 2.41 4.71
CA PHE A 159 5.62 1.78 4.80
C PHE A 159 4.81 2.22 3.59
N VAL A 160 4.70 1.37 2.59
CA VAL A 160 3.99 1.68 1.35
C VAL A 160 2.53 1.27 1.52
N VAL A 161 1.65 2.25 1.51
CA VAL A 161 0.21 2.02 1.59
C VAL A 161 -0.32 1.68 0.21
N GLN A 162 -0.89 0.49 0.08
CA GLN A 162 -1.53 0.06 -1.16
C GLN A 162 -2.70 0.98 -1.51
N LEU A 163 -2.98 1.13 -2.81
CA LEU A 163 -4.24 1.74 -3.22
C LEU A 163 -5.43 0.94 -2.66
N PRO A 164 -6.52 1.61 -2.27
CA PRO A 164 -7.68 0.92 -1.70
C PRO A 164 -8.43 0.12 -2.78
N ALA A 165 -9.54 -0.52 -2.39
CA ALA A 165 -10.52 -1.00 -3.37
C ALA A 165 -11.19 0.19 -4.06
N PHE A 166 -11.36 0.11 -5.38
CA PHE A 166 -11.96 1.17 -6.19
C PHE A 166 -12.54 0.58 -7.47
N GLU A 167 -13.77 0.95 -7.82
CA GLU A 167 -14.44 0.46 -9.04
C GLU A 167 -13.81 0.98 -10.32
N GLY A 168 -13.36 2.24 -10.28
CA GLY A 168 -12.94 2.94 -11.47
C GLY A 168 -11.65 2.38 -12.05
N LYS A 169 -11.46 2.69 -13.34
CA LYS A 169 -10.25 2.35 -14.08
C LYS A 169 -9.43 3.62 -14.35
N ARG A 170 -8.14 3.43 -14.62
CA ARG A 170 -7.22 4.45 -15.15
C ARG A 170 -6.58 3.86 -16.40
N ASP A 171 -6.74 4.54 -17.53
CA ASP A 171 -6.31 4.06 -18.85
C ASP A 171 -6.74 2.60 -19.16
N GLY A 172 -7.96 2.25 -18.75
CA GLY A 172 -8.54 0.92 -18.93
C GLY A 172 -8.10 -0.14 -17.90
N LEU A 173 -7.24 0.21 -16.94
CA LEU A 173 -6.72 -0.71 -15.92
C LEU A 173 -7.32 -0.44 -14.54
N ASP A 174 -7.59 -1.51 -13.80
CA ASP A 174 -8.06 -1.44 -12.41
C ASP A 174 -6.90 -1.38 -11.39
N PHE A 175 -7.22 -1.04 -10.14
CA PHE A 175 -6.23 -0.87 -9.07
C PHE A 175 -5.53 -2.17 -8.63
N GLY A 176 -6.00 -3.35 -9.02
CA GLY A 176 -5.31 -4.62 -8.73
C GLY A 176 -3.88 -4.64 -9.30
N TRP A 177 -3.69 -4.10 -10.51
CA TRP A 177 -2.37 -4.00 -11.14
C TRP A 177 -1.44 -3.04 -10.40
N GLN A 178 -1.98 -1.91 -9.94
CA GLN A 178 -1.22 -0.91 -9.20
C GLN A 178 -0.83 -1.44 -7.81
N ARG A 179 -1.73 -2.17 -7.13
CA ARG A 179 -1.44 -2.84 -5.85
C ARG A 179 -0.35 -3.90 -6.02
N GLU A 180 -0.39 -4.70 -7.09
CA GLU A 180 0.69 -5.65 -7.39
C GLU A 180 2.04 -4.92 -7.57
N ALA A 181 2.05 -3.81 -8.30
CA ALA A 181 3.28 -3.05 -8.53
C ALA A 181 3.85 -2.45 -7.23
N GLN A 182 2.99 -2.00 -6.30
CA GLN A 182 3.36 -1.52 -4.96
C GLN A 182 3.92 -2.67 -4.10
N GLU A 183 3.25 -3.82 -4.07
CA GLU A 183 3.69 -5.01 -3.34
C GLU A 183 5.06 -5.49 -3.83
N ARG A 184 5.22 -5.57 -5.15
CA ARG A 184 6.46 -5.99 -5.79
C ARG A 184 7.62 -5.04 -5.45
N ALA A 185 7.39 -3.73 -5.45
CA ALA A 185 8.40 -2.75 -5.07
C ALA A 185 8.87 -2.93 -3.62
N CYS A 186 7.96 -3.25 -2.70
CA CYS A 186 8.29 -3.53 -1.30
C CYS A 186 9.13 -4.80 -1.18
N ARG A 187 8.70 -5.90 -1.81
CA ARG A 187 9.41 -7.18 -1.78
C ARG A 187 10.84 -7.09 -2.37
N GLU A 188 11.03 -6.23 -3.35
CA GLU A 188 12.32 -6.01 -4.03
C GLU A 188 13.17 -4.90 -3.39
N SER A 189 12.74 -4.31 -2.27
CA SER A 189 13.47 -3.27 -1.55
C SER A 189 13.73 -3.70 -0.11
N THR A 190 14.96 -3.55 0.40
CA THR A 190 15.21 -3.78 1.82
C THR A 190 14.37 -2.83 2.66
N ARG A 191 13.88 -3.26 3.83
CA ARG A 191 13.14 -2.42 4.79
C ARG A 191 12.02 -1.56 4.19
N ALA A 192 11.30 -2.13 3.25
CA ALA A 192 10.06 -1.58 2.72
C ALA A 192 8.95 -2.61 2.93
N TRP A 193 7.84 -2.20 3.51
CA TRP A 193 6.73 -3.09 3.82
C TRP A 193 5.43 -2.51 3.28
N SER A 194 4.60 -3.41 2.75
CA SER A 194 3.31 -3.10 2.16
C SER A 194 2.23 -3.09 3.24
N VAL A 195 1.42 -2.04 3.25
CA VAL A 195 0.19 -1.95 4.05
C VAL A 195 -0.96 -2.30 3.13
N VAL A 196 -1.52 -3.49 3.30
CA VAL A 196 -2.68 -3.96 2.55
C VAL A 196 -3.91 -3.13 2.92
N THR A 197 -4.72 -2.72 1.95
CA THR A 197 -5.88 -1.80 2.16
C THR A 197 -7.12 -2.13 1.34
N TYR A 198 -7.12 -3.19 0.53
CA TYR A 198 -8.27 -3.49 -0.33
C TYR A 198 -9.56 -3.81 0.47
N ASP A 199 -9.46 -4.12 1.77
CA ASP A 199 -10.58 -4.45 2.65
C ASP A 199 -11.08 -3.28 3.52
N THR A 200 -10.49 -2.08 3.43
CA THR A 200 -10.82 -0.95 4.32
C THR A 200 -12.05 -0.18 3.85
N THR A 201 -12.25 0.00 2.55
CA THR A 201 -13.47 0.64 2.03
C THR A 201 -13.69 0.17 0.59
N LYS A 202 -14.89 -0.32 0.30
CA LYS A 202 -15.33 -0.66 -1.05
C LYS A 202 -16.26 0.45 -1.57
N GLY A 203 -16.19 0.75 -2.86
CA GLY A 203 -17.04 1.76 -3.48
C GLY A 203 -16.43 2.42 -4.72
N ASP A 204 -17.12 3.47 -5.14
CA ASP A 204 -16.79 4.35 -6.26
C ASP A 204 -15.96 5.57 -5.83
N ASP A 205 -15.78 5.82 -4.53
CA ASP A 205 -14.83 6.80 -4.02
C ASP A 205 -13.44 6.18 -3.87
N LEU A 206 -12.44 6.81 -4.50
CA LEU A 206 -11.04 6.41 -4.38
C LEU A 206 -10.44 6.76 -3.01
N HIS A 207 -11.13 7.57 -2.19
CA HIS A 207 -10.69 7.94 -0.85
C HIS A 207 -11.32 7.01 0.21
N PRO A 208 -10.53 6.18 0.90
CA PRO A 208 -11.08 5.24 1.86
C PRO A 208 -11.67 5.96 3.07
N VAL A 209 -12.80 5.45 3.59
CA VAL A 209 -13.45 5.93 4.80
C VAL A 209 -12.71 5.42 6.04
N GLU A 210 -12.24 4.18 6.04
CA GLU A 210 -11.55 3.54 7.17
C GLU A 210 -10.07 3.95 7.29
N LYS A 211 -9.81 5.25 7.37
CA LYS A 211 -8.45 5.81 7.50
C LYS A 211 -7.75 5.39 8.82
N GLU A 212 -8.52 5.12 9.87
CA GLU A 212 -8.00 4.67 11.16
C GLU A 212 -7.36 3.28 11.07
N GLU A 213 -7.97 2.35 10.34
CA GLU A 213 -7.44 1.01 10.14
C GLU A 213 -6.12 1.04 9.36
N ILE A 214 -6.03 1.91 8.33
CA ILE A 214 -4.79 2.13 7.59
C ILE A 214 -3.68 2.63 8.51
N GLY A 215 -3.97 3.65 9.33
CA GLY A 215 -3.03 4.18 10.33
C GLY A 215 -2.59 3.12 11.34
N ARG A 216 -3.53 2.31 11.84
CA ARG A 216 -3.25 1.20 12.76
C ARG A 216 -2.32 0.16 12.15
N ARG A 217 -2.50 -0.20 10.88
CA ARG A 217 -1.64 -1.17 10.18
C ARG A 217 -0.22 -0.62 9.97
N ILE A 218 -0.07 0.65 9.63
CA ILE A 218 1.26 1.32 9.60
C ILE A 218 1.91 1.25 10.99
N ALA A 219 1.14 1.51 12.06
CA ALA A 219 1.66 1.50 13.42
C ALA A 219 2.14 0.10 13.86
N LEU A 220 1.41 -0.96 13.49
CA LEU A 220 1.83 -2.34 13.73
C LEU A 220 3.15 -2.67 13.02
N LEU A 221 3.28 -2.30 11.75
CA LEU A 221 4.52 -2.51 11.00
C LEU A 221 5.68 -1.74 11.62
N ALA A 222 5.48 -0.47 11.99
CA ALA A 222 6.51 0.32 12.67
C ALA A 222 6.92 -0.31 14.01
N ALA A 223 5.95 -0.69 14.84
CA ALA A 223 6.20 -1.33 16.12
C ALA A 223 7.06 -2.60 15.97
N LYS A 224 6.72 -3.47 15.01
CA LYS A 224 7.47 -4.71 14.75
C LYS A 224 8.83 -4.47 14.11
N GLU A 225 8.85 -3.79 12.96
CA GLU A 225 9.99 -3.74 12.05
C GLU A 225 11.01 -2.62 12.35
N VAL A 226 10.60 -1.62 13.13
CA VAL A 226 11.46 -0.49 13.50
C VAL A 226 11.75 -0.49 15.00
N TYR A 227 10.75 -0.77 15.83
CA TYR A 227 10.91 -0.76 17.29
C TYR A 227 11.10 -2.15 17.91
N GLY A 228 11.14 -3.21 17.12
CA GLY A 228 11.44 -4.57 17.59
C GLY A 228 10.39 -5.15 18.53
N ARG A 229 9.14 -4.69 18.46
CA ARG A 229 8.06 -5.14 19.34
C ARG A 229 7.52 -6.49 18.88
N SER A 230 7.20 -7.33 19.86
CA SER A 230 6.57 -8.64 19.63
C SER A 230 5.07 -8.49 19.37
N VAL A 231 4.73 -7.95 18.20
CA VAL A 231 3.35 -7.80 17.72
C VAL A 231 3.17 -8.51 16.36
N VAL A 232 1.93 -8.91 16.07
CA VAL A 232 1.54 -9.40 14.74
C VAL A 232 1.28 -8.18 13.86
N ALA A 233 2.09 -8.00 12.81
CA ALA A 233 2.02 -6.84 11.93
C ALA A 233 1.82 -7.15 10.44
N HIS A 234 2.10 -8.39 10.04
CA HIS A 234 1.92 -8.86 8.67
C HIS A 234 0.69 -9.74 8.55
N GLY A 235 -0.04 -9.59 7.45
CA GLY A 235 -1.06 -10.54 7.04
C GLY A 235 -0.46 -11.79 6.39
N PRO A 236 -1.27 -12.83 6.12
CA PRO A 236 -0.79 -14.03 5.45
C PRO A 236 -0.21 -13.75 4.05
N VAL A 237 0.87 -14.45 3.70
CA VAL A 237 1.50 -14.39 2.38
C VAL A 237 1.53 -15.77 1.74
N MET A 238 1.12 -15.86 0.47
CA MET A 238 1.20 -17.10 -0.29
C MET A 238 2.66 -17.54 -0.46
N LYS A 239 2.90 -18.84 -0.29
CA LYS A 239 4.22 -19.47 -0.44
C LYS A 239 4.31 -20.32 -1.69
N THR A 240 3.37 -21.26 -1.87
CA THR A 240 3.39 -22.22 -2.97
C THR A 240 1.98 -22.61 -3.39
N THR A 241 1.89 -23.19 -4.59
CA THR A 241 0.69 -23.89 -5.08
C THR A 241 1.02 -25.32 -5.46
N ALA A 242 0.03 -26.21 -5.37
CA ALA A 242 0.12 -27.59 -5.83
C ALA A 242 -1.21 -28.00 -6.48
N VAL A 243 -1.15 -28.79 -7.54
CA VAL A 243 -2.33 -29.24 -8.28
C VAL A 243 -2.52 -30.73 -8.09
N GLN A 244 -3.75 -31.17 -7.83
CA GLN A 244 -4.14 -32.56 -7.74
C GLN A 244 -5.52 -32.76 -8.38
N GLY A 245 -5.55 -33.36 -9.58
CA GLY A 245 -6.78 -33.49 -10.35
C GLY A 245 -7.37 -32.13 -10.71
N ASP A 246 -8.64 -31.92 -10.36
CA ASP A 246 -9.39 -30.68 -10.59
C ASP A 246 -9.23 -29.65 -9.45
N ARG A 247 -8.33 -29.89 -8.50
CA ARG A 247 -8.11 -29.02 -7.34
C ARG A 247 -6.73 -28.39 -7.34
N MET A 248 -6.66 -27.17 -6.82
CA MET A 248 -5.40 -26.48 -6.50
C MET A 248 -5.33 -26.18 -5.01
N ALA A 249 -4.26 -26.59 -4.35
CA ALA A 249 -3.94 -26.19 -2.99
C ALA A 249 -3.01 -24.97 -3.01
N VAL A 250 -3.34 -23.93 -2.26
CA VAL A 250 -2.49 -22.75 -2.02
C VAL A 250 -1.99 -22.81 -0.58
N THR A 251 -0.68 -22.77 -0.37
CA THR A 251 -0.08 -22.79 0.97
C THR A 251 0.37 -21.39 1.37
N PHE A 252 0.06 -20.98 2.59
CA PHE A 252 0.45 -19.71 3.20
C PHE A 252 1.51 -19.90 4.29
N ASP A 253 2.16 -18.80 4.66
CA ASP A 253 3.24 -18.73 5.64
C ASP A 253 2.82 -18.87 7.10
N GLY A 254 1.52 -18.97 7.38
CA GLY A 254 1.01 -19.15 8.73
C GLY A 254 -0.46 -19.53 8.79
N PRO A 255 -1.02 -19.69 10.01
CA PRO A 255 -2.41 -20.02 10.22
C PRO A 255 -3.37 -18.96 9.66
N LEU A 256 -4.48 -19.43 9.11
CA LEU A 256 -5.47 -18.62 8.43
C LEU A 256 -6.79 -18.57 9.20
N LYS A 257 -7.55 -17.50 8.96
CA LYS A 257 -8.94 -17.33 9.39
C LYS A 257 -9.75 -16.71 8.25
N VAL A 258 -11.06 -16.93 8.29
CA VAL A 258 -12.02 -16.37 7.34
C VAL A 258 -12.90 -15.37 8.09
N ARG A 259 -13.10 -14.17 7.52
CA ARG A 259 -14.07 -13.20 8.02
C ARG A 259 -15.43 -13.50 7.38
N GLY A 260 -16.33 -14.15 8.12
CA GLY A 260 -17.64 -14.62 7.63
C GLY A 260 -17.68 -16.13 7.37
N ASP A 261 -18.79 -16.61 6.83
CA ASP A 261 -19.10 -18.05 6.80
C ASP A 261 -18.54 -18.79 5.58
N LYS A 262 -18.25 -18.08 4.49
CA LYS A 262 -17.70 -18.63 3.24
C LYS A 262 -16.38 -17.94 2.92
N LEU A 263 -15.38 -18.71 2.47
CA LEU A 263 -14.12 -18.16 1.99
C LEU A 263 -14.27 -17.65 0.56
N LEU A 264 -13.90 -16.38 0.34
CA LEU A 264 -14.06 -15.66 -0.92
C LEU A 264 -12.72 -15.16 -1.47
N GLY A 265 -12.76 -14.66 -2.70
CA GLY A 265 -11.67 -13.89 -3.30
C GLY A 265 -10.70 -14.68 -4.15
N PHE A 266 -10.94 -15.98 -4.35
CA PHE A 266 -10.13 -16.83 -5.21
C PHE A 266 -10.75 -17.03 -6.60
N SER A 267 -9.91 -16.99 -7.62
CA SER A 267 -10.27 -17.44 -8.96
C SER A 267 -9.16 -18.30 -9.56
N LEU A 268 -9.56 -19.27 -10.38
CA LEU A 268 -8.68 -20.20 -11.08
C LEU A 268 -8.83 -20.03 -12.59
N ALA A 269 -7.75 -20.27 -13.33
CA ALA A 269 -7.77 -20.42 -14.78
C ALA A 269 -7.09 -21.74 -15.18
N GLY A 270 -7.62 -22.37 -16.23
CA GLY A 270 -7.06 -23.58 -16.85
C GLY A 270 -6.07 -23.24 -17.96
N GLU A 271 -5.97 -24.11 -18.96
CA GLU A 271 -5.18 -23.86 -20.18
C GLU A 271 -5.75 -22.73 -21.05
N ASP A 272 -7.06 -22.47 -20.95
CA ASP A 272 -7.75 -21.37 -21.65
C ASP A 272 -7.32 -19.98 -21.17
N GLY A 273 -6.72 -19.89 -19.97
CA GLY A 273 -6.37 -18.62 -19.34
C GLY A 273 -7.57 -17.81 -18.84
N GLU A 274 -8.79 -18.36 -18.87
CA GLU A 274 -10.00 -17.67 -18.44
C GLU A 274 -10.24 -17.89 -16.94
N TYR A 275 -10.29 -16.78 -16.18
CA TYR A 275 -10.47 -16.84 -14.74
C TYR A 275 -11.94 -17.02 -14.35
N ARG A 276 -12.19 -18.06 -13.56
CA ARG A 276 -13.49 -18.40 -12.96
C ARG A 276 -13.38 -18.37 -11.44
N PHE A 277 -14.43 -17.94 -10.75
CA PHE A 277 -14.46 -17.98 -9.29
C PHE A 277 -14.30 -19.42 -8.79
N ALA A 278 -13.54 -19.57 -7.71
CA ALA A 278 -13.25 -20.86 -7.12
C ALA A 278 -13.95 -21.01 -5.78
N GLU A 279 -14.60 -22.16 -5.58
CA GLU A 279 -14.95 -22.63 -4.25
C GLU A 279 -13.66 -22.86 -3.46
N ALA A 280 -13.61 -22.33 -2.24
CA ALA A 280 -12.44 -22.34 -1.41
C ALA A 280 -12.74 -22.98 -0.05
N THR A 281 -11.99 -24.01 0.30
CA THR A 281 -12.05 -24.66 1.63
C THR A 281 -10.75 -24.39 2.37
N LEU A 282 -10.86 -23.92 3.61
CA LEU A 282 -9.71 -23.70 4.46
C LEU A 282 -9.28 -25.00 5.16
N ASP A 283 -7.99 -25.32 5.09
CA ASP A 283 -7.35 -26.43 5.79
C ASP A 283 -6.05 -25.92 6.45
N SER A 284 -6.16 -25.50 7.72
CA SER A 284 -5.05 -24.94 8.50
C SER A 284 -4.38 -23.72 7.82
N ASN A 285 -3.20 -23.89 7.21
CA ASN A 285 -2.46 -22.87 6.47
C ASN A 285 -2.60 -23.02 4.94
N LYS A 286 -3.49 -23.91 4.48
CA LYS A 286 -3.78 -24.16 3.08
C LYS A 286 -5.20 -23.75 2.73
N VAL A 287 -5.37 -23.33 1.49
CA VAL A 287 -6.69 -23.15 0.87
C VAL A 287 -6.79 -24.13 -0.29
N ILE A 288 -7.79 -25.00 -0.26
CA ILE A 288 -8.09 -25.95 -1.33
C ILE A 288 -9.15 -25.33 -2.24
N LEU A 289 -8.81 -25.19 -3.52
CA LEU A 289 -9.60 -24.49 -4.52
C LEU A 289 -10.12 -25.46 -5.57
N ARG A 290 -11.35 -25.23 -6.01
CA ARG A 290 -11.98 -25.88 -7.16
C ARG A 290 -12.85 -24.88 -7.90
N ALA A 291 -12.83 -24.89 -9.23
CA ALA A 291 -13.68 -24.05 -10.05
C ALA A 291 -14.44 -24.90 -11.06
N GLU A 292 -15.74 -24.64 -11.21
CA GLU A 292 -16.57 -25.33 -12.19
C GLU A 292 -16.01 -25.11 -13.62
N GLY A 293 -16.02 -26.17 -14.43
CA GLY A 293 -15.48 -26.15 -15.79
C GLY A 293 -13.95 -26.20 -15.89
N ILE A 294 -13.21 -26.26 -14.77
CA ILE A 294 -11.74 -26.35 -14.77
C ILE A 294 -11.29 -27.71 -14.24
N SER A 295 -10.99 -28.64 -15.15
CA SER A 295 -10.50 -29.99 -14.81
C SER A 295 -8.99 -30.05 -14.51
N GLN A 296 -8.23 -29.04 -14.95
CA GLN A 296 -6.78 -28.94 -14.74
C GLN A 296 -6.39 -27.48 -14.43
N PRO A 297 -6.48 -27.02 -13.18
CA PRO A 297 -6.17 -25.64 -12.83
C PRO A 297 -4.68 -25.35 -13.01
N LYS A 298 -4.36 -24.22 -13.64
CA LYS A 298 -2.96 -23.81 -13.94
C LYS A 298 -2.52 -22.62 -13.13
N THR A 299 -3.41 -21.64 -12.98
CA THR A 299 -3.08 -20.39 -12.28
C THR A 299 -4.20 -19.99 -11.34
N VAL A 300 -3.83 -19.23 -10.30
CA VAL A 300 -4.72 -18.75 -9.26
C VAL A 300 -4.50 -17.26 -9.05
N ARG A 301 -5.59 -16.56 -8.74
CA ARG A 301 -5.62 -15.19 -8.25
C ARG A 301 -6.33 -15.13 -6.92
N PHE A 302 -5.83 -14.28 -6.03
CA PHE A 302 -6.48 -13.94 -4.77
C PHE A 302 -6.59 -12.43 -4.61
N ALA A 303 -7.76 -11.96 -4.17
CA ALA A 303 -8.07 -10.55 -3.94
C ALA A 303 -7.69 -9.65 -5.15
N TRP A 304 -7.96 -10.15 -6.35
CA TRP A 304 -7.60 -9.47 -7.61
C TRP A 304 -8.75 -8.62 -8.18
N GLY A 305 -8.40 -7.58 -8.95
CA GLY A 305 -9.35 -6.65 -9.59
C GLY A 305 -9.47 -5.32 -8.82
N GLY A 306 -10.30 -4.39 -9.30
CA GLY A 306 -10.46 -3.07 -8.66
C GLY A 306 -11.05 -3.14 -7.25
N GLN A 307 -12.16 -3.88 -7.11
CA GLN A 307 -12.86 -4.14 -5.86
C GLN A 307 -12.91 -5.64 -5.55
N PRO A 308 -11.83 -6.22 -5.03
CA PRO A 308 -11.83 -7.63 -4.70
C PRO A 308 -12.78 -7.92 -3.55
N ASP A 309 -13.58 -8.98 -3.67
CA ASP A 309 -14.35 -9.53 -2.56
C ASP A 309 -13.57 -10.67 -1.90
N ALA A 310 -12.73 -10.33 -0.94
CA ALA A 310 -11.81 -11.26 -0.29
C ALA A 310 -11.83 -11.06 1.23
N ASN A 311 -11.78 -12.18 1.97
CA ASN A 311 -11.99 -12.19 3.42
C ASN A 311 -11.02 -13.11 4.18
N LEU A 312 -9.92 -13.54 3.54
CA LEU A 312 -8.86 -14.30 4.17
C LEU A 312 -7.98 -13.39 5.03
N VAL A 313 -7.86 -13.72 6.31
CA VAL A 313 -7.09 -12.97 7.30
C VAL A 313 -6.24 -13.92 8.15
N ASN A 314 -5.32 -13.40 8.97
CA ASN A 314 -4.71 -14.17 10.06
C ASN A 314 -5.53 -14.07 11.36
N ALA A 315 -5.03 -14.69 12.44
CA ALA A 315 -5.66 -14.65 13.76
C ALA A 315 -5.81 -13.24 14.36
N ALA A 316 -4.97 -12.29 13.95
CA ALA A 316 -5.02 -10.88 14.36
C ALA A 316 -5.94 -10.02 13.48
N GLY A 317 -6.63 -10.63 12.50
CA GLY A 317 -7.54 -9.94 11.59
C GLY A 317 -6.87 -9.18 10.45
N LEU A 318 -5.55 -9.32 10.25
CA LEU A 318 -4.84 -8.68 9.13
C LEU A 318 -5.10 -9.45 7.83
N PRO A 319 -5.46 -8.76 6.73
CA PRO A 319 -5.79 -9.39 5.45
C PRO A 319 -4.57 -10.00 4.78
N ALA A 320 -4.79 -11.11 4.07
CA ALA A 320 -3.76 -11.69 3.21
C ALA A 320 -3.42 -10.74 2.04
N ALA A 321 -2.16 -10.69 1.63
CA ALA A 321 -1.77 -9.87 0.49
C ALA A 321 -2.40 -10.43 -0.81
N ALA A 322 -2.88 -9.55 -1.68
CA ALA A 322 -3.35 -9.94 -3.01
C ALA A 322 -2.20 -10.55 -3.82
N PHE A 323 -2.48 -11.60 -4.60
CA PHE A 323 -1.47 -12.24 -5.44
C PHE A 323 -2.08 -12.89 -6.68
N ARG A 324 -1.19 -13.25 -7.61
CA ARG A 324 -1.48 -14.11 -8.75
C ARG A 324 -0.30 -15.01 -9.07
N THR A 325 -0.54 -16.13 -9.74
CA THR A 325 0.53 -17.04 -10.20
C THR A 325 0.75 -17.02 -11.71
N ASP A 326 -0.11 -16.35 -12.47
CA ASP A 326 0.13 -16.11 -13.89
C ASP A 326 1.17 -14.99 -14.12
N LYS A 327 1.69 -14.93 -15.35
CA LYS A 327 2.64 -13.89 -15.80
C LYS A 327 2.01 -12.95 -16.84
N GLN A 328 0.69 -12.94 -16.97
CA GLN A 328 0.02 -12.24 -18.08
C GLN A 328 0.05 -10.71 -17.88
N GLY A 329 -0.03 -9.95 -18.96
CA GLY A 329 -0.08 -8.49 -18.88
C GLY A 329 -1.50 -7.96 -18.63
N PRO A 330 -1.66 -6.66 -18.27
CA PRO A 330 -2.96 -6.06 -17.99
C PRO A 330 -4.03 -6.15 -19.09
N LYS A 331 -3.63 -6.35 -20.35
CA LYS A 331 -4.52 -6.34 -21.52
C LYS A 331 -5.18 -7.69 -21.87
N THR A 332 -5.12 -8.70 -21.00
CA THR A 332 -5.38 -10.09 -21.43
C THR A 332 -6.54 -10.82 -20.75
N LEU A 333 -7.32 -10.21 -19.84
CA LEU A 333 -8.18 -11.03 -18.97
C LEU A 333 -9.61 -10.52 -18.85
N ALA A 334 -10.55 -11.35 -19.30
CA ALA A 334 -11.97 -11.29 -18.95
C ALA A 334 -12.18 -12.02 -17.62
N PHE A 335 -12.86 -11.36 -16.67
CA PHE A 335 -13.41 -12.02 -15.48
C PHE A 335 -14.84 -12.44 -15.79
N GLN A 336 -15.20 -13.68 -15.51
CA GLN A 336 -16.59 -14.11 -15.49
C GLN A 336 -17.31 -13.42 -14.31
N PRO A 337 -18.56 -12.94 -14.46
CA PRO A 337 -19.34 -12.40 -13.35
C PRO A 337 -19.54 -13.45 -12.25
N LEU A 338 -19.83 -12.99 -11.02
CA LEU A 338 -20.15 -13.88 -9.90
C LEU A 338 -21.34 -14.78 -10.29
N PRO A 339 -21.32 -16.09 -9.95
CA PRO A 339 -22.52 -16.91 -10.05
C PRO A 339 -23.63 -16.23 -9.24
N THR A 340 -24.76 -15.95 -9.89
CA THR A 340 -25.96 -15.39 -9.25
C THR A 340 -26.61 -16.38 -8.31
#